data_AF-A0AA91TV52-F1
#
_entry.id   AF-A0AA91TV52-F1
#
_cell.length_a   1.000
_cell.length_b   1.000
_cell.length_c   1.000
_cell.angle_alpha   90.00
_cell.angle_beta   90.00
_cell.angle_gamma   90.00
#
_symmetry.space_group_name_H-M   'P 1'
#
loop_
_entity.id
_entity.type
_entity.pdbx_description
1 polymer ?
#
loop_
_entity_poly.entity_id
_entity_poly.type
_entity_poly.pdbx_seq_one_letter_code
_entity_poly.pdbx_strand_id
1 'polypeptide(L)'
;MDWKKYLLIAAATFLILFSGIVTVLLFQANKVEADKEKGNSVNSESNATTESGQGNVNISVTNNIQNIVSGESKATIENKVKNDLEDKEATIDNSIENKTENEASVTINNAIENLLKGQVNGTTNNNITNNILSSNKAELANNILNDLDLNVDVNVSNEVNTNGKKESSNNDNGDTNDNGNNKEDNGKEENDGKETNGNEENKEKTSYLWGIDSASETTQDFLACVRDNFGNPKVIARYLGTNEGVSHGLTADQVDLIHSNEADILLIYNGFTDATGYDNGVSEAKKAIELAKELGAPDGVAIFADIEPNYPVDAAFIEGWYAEVSKSIYKPAIYGIFDKDEALTVSFNEAVKNKEEIKDNTFLWSASPNIGITTEEDAPEFKVDAPEESLAYGWQYGINDQTCNIDTNLFDSKLTNVLWKQ
;
A
#
# COMPACT_ATOMS: atom_id res chain seq x y z
N MET A 1 45.85 -33.52 -58.82
CA MET A 1 45.74 -34.00 -57.43
C MET A 1 46.25 -32.88 -56.56
N ASP A 2 45.34 -32.13 -55.97
CA ASP A 2 45.61 -30.80 -55.43
C ASP A 2 45.62 -30.87 -53.90
N TRP A 3 46.76 -30.53 -53.31
CA TRP A 3 47.11 -30.64 -51.88
C TRP A 3 46.23 -29.73 -50.98
N LYS A 4 45.36 -28.90 -51.55
CA LYS A 4 44.57 -27.88 -50.83
C LYS A 4 43.40 -28.39 -49.96
N LYS A 5 43.28 -29.69 -49.67
CA LYS A 5 42.15 -30.24 -48.87
C LYS A 5 42.50 -30.82 -47.49
N TYR A 6 43.76 -30.81 -47.07
CA TYR A 6 44.16 -31.30 -45.74
C TYR A 6 44.92 -30.28 -44.88
N LEU A 7 44.80 -28.99 -45.19
CA LEU A 7 45.33 -27.89 -44.36
C LEU A 7 44.23 -26.98 -43.82
N LEU A 8 43.11 -27.58 -43.40
CA LEU A 8 41.98 -26.89 -42.76
C LEU A 8 41.46 -27.62 -41.50
N ILE A 9 42.25 -28.57 -40.96
CA ILE A 9 41.94 -29.31 -39.71
C ILE A 9 42.97 -28.97 -38.60
N ALA A 10 43.80 -27.94 -38.79
CA ALA A 10 44.79 -27.53 -37.80
C ALA A 10 44.92 -25.99 -37.75
N ALA A 11 43.81 -25.30 -37.44
CA ALA A 11 43.82 -23.91 -36.96
C ALA A 11 42.45 -23.55 -36.32
N ALA A 12 41.86 -24.47 -35.56
CA ALA A 12 40.71 -24.19 -34.69
C ALA A 12 40.96 -24.70 -33.26
N THR A 13 42.23 -24.77 -32.90
CA THR A 13 42.70 -24.82 -31.52
C THR A 13 43.61 -23.63 -31.35
N PHE A 14 43.39 -22.86 -30.27
CA PHE A 14 44.09 -21.63 -29.90
C PHE A 14 43.55 -20.29 -30.46
N LEU A 15 42.35 -19.91 -30.01
CA LEU A 15 42.08 -18.58 -29.40
C LEU A 15 40.66 -18.55 -28.81
N ILE A 16 40.42 -19.40 -27.81
CA ILE A 16 39.53 -19.04 -26.70
C ILE A 16 40.45 -18.27 -25.76
N LEU A 17 40.35 -16.95 -25.73
CA LEU A 17 40.80 -16.08 -24.64
C LEU A 17 40.37 -14.65 -24.98
N PHE A 18 39.44 -14.13 -24.18
CA PHE A 18 38.93 -12.75 -24.17
C PHE A 18 38.13 -12.27 -25.39
N SER A 19 36.88 -12.74 -25.52
CA SER A 19 35.83 -11.89 -26.08
C SER A 19 34.58 -12.06 -25.22
N GLY A 20 34.30 -11.07 -24.37
CA GLY A 20 32.99 -10.94 -23.73
C GLY A 20 31.94 -10.90 -24.84
N ILE A 21 30.95 -11.79 -24.73
CA ILE A 21 29.82 -11.81 -25.66
C ILE A 21 29.00 -10.55 -25.32
N VAL A 22 29.13 -9.52 -26.14
CA VAL A 22 28.22 -8.36 -26.10
C VAL A 22 27.09 -8.67 -27.06
N THR A 23 25.96 -9.10 -26.52
CA THR A 23 24.72 -9.28 -27.29
C THR A 23 24.00 -7.92 -27.34
N VAL A 24 24.11 -7.18 -28.45
CA VAL A 24 23.34 -5.95 -28.66
C VAL A 24 22.07 -6.30 -29.44
N LEU A 25 20.90 -6.23 -28.79
CA LEU A 25 19.60 -6.31 -29.44
C LEU A 25 19.15 -4.90 -29.87
N LEU A 26 19.05 -4.68 -31.19
CA LEU A 26 18.47 -3.46 -31.77
C LEU A 26 16.99 -3.68 -32.06
N PHE A 27 16.11 -2.93 -31.39
CA PHE A 27 14.67 -2.92 -31.65
C PHE A 27 14.31 -2.07 -32.87
N GLN A 28 13.47 -2.60 -33.78
CA GLN A 28 12.80 -1.81 -34.81
C GLN A 28 11.43 -1.35 -34.29
N ALA A 29 11.25 -0.04 -34.15
CA ALA A 29 9.97 0.57 -33.80
C ALA A 29 9.06 0.65 -35.05
N ASN A 30 7.91 -0.01 -35.02
CA ASN A 30 6.85 0.24 -36.00
C ASN A 30 6.09 1.51 -35.60
N LYS A 31 6.08 2.51 -36.49
CA LYS A 31 5.27 3.72 -36.33
C LYS A 31 3.81 3.36 -36.58
N VAL A 32 2.96 3.53 -35.56
CA VAL A 32 1.50 3.38 -35.70
C VAL A 32 0.88 4.78 -35.69
N GLU A 33 0.27 5.18 -36.81
CA GLU A 33 -0.55 6.38 -36.87
C GLU A 33 -1.94 6.07 -36.29
N ALA A 34 -2.41 6.93 -35.39
CA ALA A 34 -3.68 6.78 -34.70
C ALA A 34 -4.84 7.17 -35.63
N ASP A 35 -5.70 6.21 -35.95
CA ASP A 35 -7.02 6.51 -36.53
C ASP A 35 -8.04 6.66 -35.40
N LYS A 36 -8.91 7.67 -35.54
CA LYS A 36 -9.94 8.00 -34.54
C LYS A 36 -10.91 6.82 -34.44
N GLU A 37 -11.04 6.26 -33.24
CA GLU A 37 -11.89 5.12 -32.88
C GLU A 37 -11.33 3.72 -33.23
N LYS A 38 -10.26 3.31 -32.54
CA LYS A 38 -10.14 2.00 -31.86
C LYS A 38 -8.84 1.96 -31.06
N GLY A 39 -8.88 1.43 -29.85
CA GLY A 39 -7.69 1.23 -29.03
C GLY A 39 -6.71 0.31 -29.73
N ASN A 40 -5.55 0.85 -30.13
CA ASN A 40 -4.43 0.08 -30.65
C ASN A 40 -3.56 -0.38 -29.47
N SER A 41 -3.38 -1.69 -29.31
CA SER A 41 -2.38 -2.25 -28.41
C SER A 41 -1.11 -2.62 -29.18
N VAL A 42 0.05 -2.32 -28.60
CA VAL A 42 1.36 -2.72 -29.12
C VAL A 42 2.03 -3.54 -28.04
N ASN A 43 2.22 -4.84 -28.31
CA ASN A 43 2.94 -5.74 -27.41
C ASN A 43 4.30 -6.08 -28.01
N SER A 44 5.37 -5.85 -27.25
CA SER A 44 6.73 -6.27 -27.59
C SER A 44 7.31 -7.09 -26.45
N GLU A 45 7.61 -8.37 -26.73
CA GLU A 45 8.28 -9.28 -25.80
C GLU A 45 9.63 -9.71 -26.39
N SER A 46 10.68 -9.72 -25.57
CA SER A 46 12.00 -10.21 -25.96
C SER A 46 12.58 -11.07 -24.84
N ASN A 47 12.96 -12.30 -25.18
CA ASN A 47 13.58 -13.25 -24.27
C ASN A 47 14.96 -13.61 -24.81
N ALA A 48 15.99 -13.45 -23.98
CA ALA A 48 17.36 -13.84 -24.30
C ALA A 48 17.87 -14.80 -23.22
N THR A 49 18.36 -15.97 -23.63
CA THR A 49 18.94 -16.98 -22.74
C THR A 49 20.36 -17.25 -23.19
N THR A 50 21.33 -17.12 -22.28
CA THR A 50 22.74 -17.30 -22.60
C THR A 50 23.34 -18.34 -21.64
N GLU A 51 23.66 -19.52 -22.16
CA GLU A 51 24.37 -20.56 -21.40
C GLU A 51 25.87 -20.48 -21.75
N SER A 52 26.73 -20.28 -20.74
CA SER A 52 28.19 -20.32 -20.94
C SER A 52 28.80 -21.47 -20.15
N GLY A 53 29.60 -22.30 -20.82
CA GLY A 53 30.38 -23.38 -20.19
C GLY A 53 31.56 -22.87 -19.34
N GLN A 54 32.19 -23.78 -18.60
CA GLN A 54 33.22 -23.52 -17.57
C GLN A 54 34.29 -22.49 -17.99
N GLY A 55 34.27 -21.35 -17.30
CA GLY A 55 35.25 -20.26 -17.34
C GLY A 55 34.70 -19.01 -16.64
N ASN A 56 35.57 -18.13 -16.11
CA ASN A 56 35.17 -16.81 -15.61
C ASN A 56 34.69 -15.96 -16.80
N VAL A 57 33.38 -15.88 -16.99
CA VAL A 57 32.74 -15.07 -18.02
C VAL A 57 32.10 -13.87 -17.33
N ASN A 58 32.53 -12.67 -17.70
CA ASN A 58 31.91 -11.44 -17.23
C ASN A 58 30.66 -11.19 -18.07
N ILE A 59 29.50 -11.18 -17.41
CA ILE A 59 28.20 -10.97 -18.03
C ILE A 59 27.84 -9.49 -17.94
N SER A 60 27.39 -8.90 -19.05
CA SER A 60 26.81 -7.56 -19.05
C SER A 60 25.41 -7.64 -19.61
N VAL A 61 24.43 -7.20 -18.82
CA VAL A 61 23.02 -7.14 -19.20
C VAL A 61 22.59 -5.69 -19.23
N THR A 62 22.05 -5.24 -20.35
CA THR A 62 21.53 -3.87 -20.50
C THR A 62 20.12 -3.92 -21.04
N ASN A 63 19.16 -3.44 -20.25
CA ASN A 63 17.77 -3.31 -20.65
C ASN A 63 17.45 -1.82 -20.80
N ASN A 64 17.02 -1.39 -21.99
CA ASN A 64 16.59 -0.02 -22.23
C ASN A 64 15.19 0.00 -22.84
N ILE A 65 14.23 0.53 -22.09
CA ILE A 65 12.84 0.66 -22.52
C ILE A 65 12.49 2.14 -22.55
N GLN A 66 11.99 2.63 -23.68
CA GLN A 66 11.53 3.99 -23.82
C GLN A 66 10.09 4.02 -24.36
N ASN A 67 9.19 4.64 -23.61
CA ASN A 67 7.81 4.86 -24.03
C ASN A 67 7.52 6.35 -24.16
N ILE A 68 6.86 6.73 -25.24
CA ILE A 68 6.46 8.11 -25.50
C ILE A 68 4.97 8.15 -25.83
N VAL A 69 4.19 8.86 -25.01
CA VAL A 69 2.76 9.08 -25.22
C VAL A 69 2.50 10.57 -25.41
N SER A 70 1.77 10.93 -26.46
CA SER A 70 1.52 12.34 -26.80
C SER A 70 0.13 12.54 -27.41
N GLY A 71 -0.46 13.71 -27.19
CA GLY A 71 -1.76 14.11 -27.75
C GLY A 71 -2.94 13.75 -26.83
N GLU A 72 -4.18 13.95 -27.28
CA GLU A 72 -5.41 13.58 -26.54
C GLU A 72 -5.60 12.05 -26.56
N SER A 73 -4.84 11.35 -25.73
CA SER A 73 -4.78 9.88 -25.71
C SER A 73 -4.99 9.34 -24.30
N LYS A 74 -5.64 8.17 -24.21
CA LYS A 74 -5.64 7.35 -23.00
C LYS A 74 -4.72 6.16 -23.23
N ALA A 75 -3.69 6.00 -22.40
CA ALA A 75 -2.71 4.93 -22.58
C ALA A 75 -2.40 4.21 -21.26
N THR A 76 -2.22 2.91 -21.35
CA THR A 76 -1.67 2.09 -20.26
C THR A 76 -0.32 1.55 -20.73
N ILE A 77 0.72 1.78 -19.95
CA ILE A 77 2.09 1.36 -20.24
C ILE A 77 2.49 0.36 -19.15
N GLU A 78 2.88 -0.85 -19.54
CA GLU A 78 3.44 -1.85 -18.64
C GLU A 78 4.86 -2.20 -19.09
N ASN A 79 5.85 -1.86 -18.28
CA ASN A 79 7.24 -2.22 -18.48
C ASN A 79 7.64 -3.25 -17.45
N LYS A 80 8.06 -4.44 -17.90
CA LYS A 80 8.53 -5.52 -17.02
C LYS A 80 9.91 -5.97 -17.48
N VAL A 81 10.89 -5.84 -16.61
CA VAL A 81 12.26 -6.31 -16.82
C VAL A 81 12.57 -7.35 -15.75
N LYS A 82 13.05 -8.53 -16.16
CA LYS A 82 13.51 -9.58 -15.24
C LYS A 82 14.90 -10.04 -15.65
N ASN A 83 15.84 -9.94 -14.72
CA ASN A 83 17.19 -10.48 -14.86
C ASN A 83 17.35 -11.61 -13.82
N ASP A 84 17.75 -12.80 -14.27
CA ASP A 84 17.94 -13.98 -13.43
C ASP A 84 19.33 -14.56 -13.72
N LEU A 85 20.25 -14.45 -12.76
CA LEU A 85 21.68 -14.76 -12.94
C LEU A 85 22.22 -15.61 -11.78
N GLU A 86 23.07 -16.59 -12.13
CA GLU A 86 23.71 -17.50 -11.18
C GLU A 86 25.24 -17.61 -11.43
N ASP A 87 26.03 -17.54 -10.35
CA ASP A 87 27.45 -17.93 -10.23
C ASP A 87 28.51 -17.23 -11.13
N LYS A 88 28.29 -15.97 -11.55
CA LYS A 88 29.21 -15.26 -12.47
C LYS A 88 29.33 -13.77 -12.19
N GLU A 89 30.50 -13.16 -12.45
CA GLU A 89 30.63 -11.70 -12.40
C GLU A 89 29.67 -11.04 -13.39
N ALA A 90 28.82 -10.13 -12.92
CA ALA A 90 27.77 -9.53 -13.72
C ALA A 90 27.64 -8.03 -13.49
N THR A 91 27.49 -7.27 -14.57
CA THR A 91 27.05 -5.87 -14.53
C THR A 91 25.68 -5.77 -15.19
N ILE A 92 24.71 -5.22 -14.46
CA ILE A 92 23.33 -5.09 -14.92
C ILE A 92 22.96 -3.63 -14.91
N ASP A 93 22.55 -3.11 -16.06
CA ASP A 93 22.08 -1.75 -16.23
C ASP A 93 20.67 -1.76 -16.82
N ASN A 94 19.66 -1.50 -15.99
CA ASN A 94 18.27 -1.39 -16.39
C ASN A 94 17.88 0.09 -16.44
N SER A 95 17.36 0.54 -17.58
CA SER A 95 16.88 1.90 -17.80
C SER A 95 15.48 1.86 -18.41
N ILE A 96 14.50 2.44 -17.72
CA ILE A 96 13.15 2.62 -18.23
C ILE A 96 12.86 4.12 -18.25
N GLU A 97 12.57 4.67 -19.43
CA GLU A 97 12.16 6.06 -19.59
C GLU A 97 10.74 6.14 -20.15
N ASN A 98 9.82 6.73 -19.39
CA ASN A 98 8.48 7.04 -19.87
C ASN A 98 8.34 8.54 -20.02
N LYS A 99 7.90 9.00 -21.19
CA LYS A 99 7.64 10.40 -21.48
C LYS A 99 6.20 10.59 -21.90
N THR A 100 5.49 11.50 -21.25
CA THR A 100 4.12 11.84 -21.61
C THR A 100 4.00 13.33 -21.87
N GLU A 101 3.25 13.73 -22.89
CA GLU A 101 3.12 15.12 -23.32
C GLU A 101 1.68 15.46 -23.72
N ASN A 102 1.33 16.76 -23.68
CA ASN A 102 0.01 17.31 -24.06
C ASN A 102 -1.14 16.78 -23.17
N GLU A 103 -2.35 16.60 -23.73
CA GLU A 103 -3.55 16.20 -22.99
C GLU A 103 -3.68 14.67 -22.79
N ALA A 104 -2.56 13.95 -22.63
CA ALA A 104 -2.59 12.50 -22.45
C ALA A 104 -2.96 12.11 -21.02
N SER A 105 -3.87 11.14 -20.85
CA SER A 105 -4.13 10.47 -19.59
C SER A 105 -3.51 9.08 -19.62
N VAL A 106 -2.67 8.79 -18.63
CA VAL A 106 -1.72 7.67 -18.71
C VAL A 106 -1.67 6.90 -17.40
N THR A 107 -1.70 5.58 -17.47
CA THR A 107 -1.35 4.69 -16.35
C THR A 107 -0.05 4.00 -16.71
N ILE A 108 0.98 4.13 -15.89
CA ILE A 108 2.32 3.61 -16.18
C ILE A 108 2.76 2.72 -15.03
N ASN A 109 3.03 1.45 -15.34
CA ASN A 109 3.52 0.46 -14.40
C ASN A 109 4.91 0.01 -14.86
N ASN A 110 5.92 0.30 -14.06
CA ASN A 110 7.29 -0.15 -14.28
C ASN A 110 7.67 -1.17 -13.22
N ALA A 111 8.17 -2.33 -13.63
CA ALA A 111 8.67 -3.37 -12.75
C ALA A 111 10.04 -3.84 -13.24
N ILE A 112 11.04 -3.79 -12.36
CA ILE A 112 12.36 -4.37 -12.59
C ILE A 112 12.62 -5.39 -11.48
N GLU A 113 12.93 -6.62 -11.85
CA GLU A 113 13.28 -7.70 -10.94
C GLU A 113 14.69 -8.21 -11.30
N ASN A 114 15.63 -8.12 -10.37
CA ASN A 114 16.95 -8.71 -10.49
C ASN A 114 17.08 -9.84 -9.45
N LEU A 115 17.19 -11.08 -9.90
CA LEU A 115 17.42 -12.27 -9.08
C LEU A 115 18.87 -12.70 -9.29
N LEU A 116 19.73 -12.47 -8.30
CA LEU A 116 21.17 -12.76 -8.38
C LEU A 116 21.54 -13.81 -7.34
N LYS A 117 22.13 -14.93 -7.78
CA LYS A 117 22.47 -16.07 -6.92
C LYS A 117 23.93 -16.49 -7.04
N GLY A 118 24.54 -16.88 -5.93
CA GLY A 118 25.88 -17.48 -5.92
C GLY A 118 27.04 -16.48 -5.93
N GLN A 119 28.08 -16.72 -6.73
CA GLN A 119 29.28 -15.85 -6.81
C GLN A 119 29.15 -14.70 -7.83
N VAL A 120 28.11 -13.87 -7.71
CA VAL A 120 27.91 -12.72 -8.60
C VAL A 120 28.55 -11.46 -8.03
N ASN A 121 29.77 -11.13 -8.45
CA ASN A 121 30.45 -9.89 -8.09
C ASN A 121 30.22 -8.83 -9.19
N GLY A 122 29.84 -7.60 -8.83
CA GLY A 122 29.62 -6.55 -9.82
C GLY A 122 28.68 -5.41 -9.39
N THR A 123 28.01 -4.78 -10.37
CA THR A 123 27.16 -3.61 -10.16
C THR A 123 25.78 -3.82 -10.78
N THR A 124 24.73 -3.49 -10.04
CA THR A 124 23.35 -3.51 -10.52
C THR A 124 22.77 -2.10 -10.42
N ASN A 125 22.55 -1.48 -11.56
CA ASN A 125 21.94 -0.16 -11.67
C ASN A 125 20.53 -0.29 -12.24
N ASN A 126 19.56 0.24 -11.53
CA ASN A 126 18.17 0.32 -11.97
C ASN A 126 17.74 1.78 -12.00
N ASN A 127 17.48 2.31 -13.18
CA ASN A 127 17.01 3.67 -13.37
C ASN A 127 15.62 3.65 -14.01
N ILE A 128 14.65 4.26 -13.35
CA ILE A 128 13.33 4.52 -13.91
C ILE A 128 13.10 6.02 -13.91
N THR A 129 12.91 6.60 -15.10
CA THR A 129 12.60 8.01 -15.28
C THR A 129 11.22 8.17 -15.89
N ASN A 130 10.31 8.83 -15.18
CA ASN A 130 8.96 9.15 -15.63
C ASN A 130 8.82 10.66 -15.82
N ASN A 131 8.93 11.11 -17.07
CA ASN A 131 8.76 12.49 -17.48
C ASN A 131 7.29 12.74 -17.87
N ILE A 132 6.47 13.06 -16.87
CA ILE A 132 5.03 13.29 -17.03
C ILE A 132 4.76 14.77 -17.29
N LEU A 133 4.87 15.16 -18.55
CA LEU A 133 4.65 16.54 -19.00
C LEU A 133 3.24 16.75 -19.57
N SER A 134 2.36 15.74 -19.45
CA SER A 134 0.96 15.83 -19.82
C SER A 134 0.13 16.58 -18.76
N SER A 135 -0.93 17.25 -19.19
CA SER A 135 -1.84 18.04 -18.34
C SER A 135 -3.01 17.24 -17.75
N ASN A 136 -3.26 16.02 -18.25
CA ASN A 136 -4.33 15.15 -17.75
C ASN A 136 -3.81 14.09 -16.77
N LYS A 137 -4.74 13.40 -16.09
CA LYS A 137 -4.46 12.42 -15.02
C LYS A 137 -3.40 11.40 -15.44
N ALA A 138 -2.34 11.31 -14.62
CA ALA A 138 -1.32 10.29 -14.71
C ALA A 138 -1.30 9.42 -13.45
N GLU A 139 -1.31 8.11 -13.62
CA GLU A 139 -1.14 7.11 -12.57
C GLU A 139 0.21 6.41 -12.80
N LEU A 140 0.97 6.22 -11.74
CA LEU A 140 2.36 5.78 -11.85
C LEU A 140 2.67 4.77 -10.75
N ALA A 141 3.13 3.58 -11.12
CA ALA A 141 3.70 2.60 -10.21
C ALA A 141 5.10 2.23 -10.67
N ASN A 142 6.07 2.24 -9.76
CA ASN A 142 7.45 1.83 -10.02
C ASN A 142 7.84 0.80 -8.96
N ASN A 143 8.15 -0.41 -9.38
CA ASN A 143 8.61 -1.49 -8.52
C ASN A 143 10.01 -1.92 -8.95
N ILE A 144 10.95 -1.92 -8.02
CA ILE A 144 12.31 -2.41 -8.24
C ILE A 144 12.62 -3.42 -7.13
N LEU A 145 12.77 -4.69 -7.51
CA LEU A 145 13.17 -5.77 -6.63
C LEU A 145 14.59 -6.21 -7.00
N ASN A 146 15.49 -6.24 -6.01
CA ASN A 146 16.80 -6.88 -6.13
C ASN A 146 16.85 -7.98 -5.08
N ASP A 147 16.68 -9.23 -5.50
CA ASP A 147 16.81 -10.42 -4.67
C ASP A 147 18.25 -10.94 -4.80
N LEU A 148 19.01 -10.84 -3.70
CA LEU A 148 20.45 -11.09 -3.67
C LEU A 148 20.75 -12.24 -2.71
N ASP A 149 20.98 -13.43 -3.26
CA ASP A 149 21.45 -14.60 -2.52
C ASP A 149 22.93 -14.84 -2.85
N LEU A 150 23.79 -13.96 -2.34
CA LEU A 150 25.17 -13.81 -2.82
C LEU A 150 26.21 -14.08 -1.73
N ASN A 151 27.32 -14.69 -2.15
CA ASN A 151 28.49 -14.98 -1.30
C ASN A 151 29.65 -13.98 -1.53
N VAL A 152 29.39 -12.87 -2.21
CA VAL A 152 30.35 -11.84 -2.64
C VAL A 152 29.70 -10.45 -2.59
N ASP A 153 30.52 -9.39 -2.61
CA ASP A 153 30.03 -8.02 -2.55
C ASP A 153 29.37 -7.57 -3.87
N VAL A 154 28.21 -6.91 -3.79
CA VAL A 154 27.53 -6.28 -4.93
C VAL A 154 27.13 -4.86 -4.59
N ASN A 155 27.41 -3.94 -5.52
CA ASN A 155 26.94 -2.57 -5.42
C ASN A 155 25.61 -2.44 -6.15
N VAL A 156 24.55 -2.09 -5.42
CA VAL A 156 23.21 -1.85 -5.98
C VAL A 156 22.90 -0.36 -5.92
N SER A 157 22.47 0.19 -7.05
CA SER A 157 21.96 1.57 -7.15
C SER A 157 20.58 1.54 -7.80
N ASN A 158 19.58 2.02 -7.08
CA ASN A 158 18.22 2.18 -7.57
C ASN A 158 17.88 3.67 -7.60
N GLU A 159 17.51 4.19 -8.76
CA GLU A 159 17.14 5.59 -8.95
C GLU A 159 15.78 5.65 -9.64
N VAL A 160 14.83 6.36 -9.00
CA VAL A 160 13.51 6.61 -9.56
C VAL A 160 13.30 8.11 -9.60
N ASN A 161 13.20 8.66 -10.83
CA ASN A 161 12.99 10.08 -11.06
C ASN A 161 11.63 10.31 -11.70
N THR A 162 10.77 11.09 -11.06
CA THR A 162 9.48 11.48 -11.62
C THR A 162 9.44 13.00 -11.79
N ASN A 163 9.34 13.46 -13.04
CA ASN A 163 9.28 14.87 -13.38
C ASN A 163 7.88 15.23 -13.87
N GLY A 164 7.13 15.98 -13.06
CA GLY A 164 5.80 16.50 -13.40
C GLY A 164 5.82 17.93 -13.92
N LYS A 165 4.81 18.31 -14.71
CA LYS A 165 4.59 19.72 -15.10
C LYS A 165 4.07 20.52 -13.90
N LYS A 166 4.83 21.53 -13.45
CA LYS A 166 4.36 22.47 -12.40
C LYS A 166 3.21 23.32 -12.96
N GLU A 167 2.02 23.25 -12.36
CA GLU A 167 1.00 24.27 -12.58
C GLU A 167 1.53 25.61 -12.09
N SER A 168 1.54 26.60 -12.98
CA SER A 168 1.75 28.00 -12.59
C SER A 168 0.43 28.51 -12.05
N SER A 169 0.32 28.63 -10.73
CA SER A 169 -0.75 29.39 -10.09
C SER A 169 -0.56 30.87 -10.41
N ASN A 170 -1.19 31.33 -11.49
CA ASN A 170 -1.40 32.75 -11.72
C ASN A 170 -2.43 33.25 -10.71
N ASN A 171 -1.95 33.79 -9.59
CA ASN A 171 -2.72 34.71 -8.76
C ASN A 171 -2.92 36.00 -9.55
N ASP A 172 -4.08 36.16 -10.20
CA ASP A 172 -4.50 37.46 -10.70
C ASP A 172 -5.36 38.15 -9.65
N ASN A 173 -4.83 39.28 -9.20
CA ASN A 173 -5.28 40.11 -8.12
C ASN A 173 -6.45 40.98 -8.63
N GLY A 174 -7.67 40.74 -8.15
CA GLY A 174 -8.86 41.53 -8.46
C GLY A 174 -9.33 42.36 -7.27
N ASP A 175 -8.59 43.42 -6.97
CA ASP A 175 -8.95 44.45 -5.99
C ASP A 175 -10.11 45.30 -6.52
N THR A 176 -11.26 45.26 -5.87
CA THR A 176 -12.15 46.44 -5.78
C THR A 176 -12.84 46.50 -4.42
N ASN A 177 -12.29 47.39 -3.60
CA ASN A 177 -12.98 48.14 -2.56
C ASN A 177 -14.41 48.57 -2.99
N ASP A 178 -15.40 48.34 -2.13
CA ASP A 178 -16.40 49.36 -1.86
C ASP A 178 -16.89 49.29 -0.40
N ASN A 179 -17.11 50.47 0.16
CA ASN A 179 -17.16 50.77 1.58
C ASN A 179 -18.54 51.33 1.94
N GLY A 180 -19.09 50.88 3.07
CA GLY A 180 -20.11 51.60 3.85
C GLY A 180 -21.57 51.25 3.53
N ASN A 181 -22.32 50.75 4.53
CA ASN A 181 -22.83 51.58 5.62
C ASN A 181 -23.73 50.77 6.56
N ASN A 182 -23.58 51.09 7.85
CA ASN A 182 -24.49 50.72 8.94
C ASN A 182 -25.95 51.02 8.64
N LYS A 183 -26.84 50.12 9.10
CA LYS A 183 -28.09 50.49 9.76
C LYS A 183 -28.52 49.38 10.71
N GLU A 184 -28.47 49.71 11.99
CA GLU A 184 -29.23 49.07 13.05
C GLU A 184 -30.73 49.23 12.78
N ASP A 185 -31.52 48.19 13.02
CA ASP A 185 -32.89 48.36 13.49
C ASP A 185 -33.23 47.26 14.51
N ASN A 186 -33.76 47.71 15.64
CA ASN A 186 -34.20 46.92 16.78
C ASN A 186 -35.71 46.70 16.66
N GLY A 187 -36.22 45.49 16.90
CA GLY A 187 -37.63 45.37 17.22
C GLY A 187 -38.25 43.97 17.26
N LYS A 188 -38.33 43.45 18.48
CA LYS A 188 -39.47 42.76 19.11
C LYS A 188 -39.75 41.28 18.81
N GLU A 189 -39.63 40.54 19.92
CA GLU A 189 -40.36 39.35 20.32
C GLU A 189 -41.86 39.40 19.96
N GLU A 190 -42.38 38.31 19.39
CA GLU A 190 -43.69 37.77 19.75
C GLU A 190 -43.56 36.25 19.94
N ASN A 191 -43.87 35.84 21.17
CA ASN A 191 -44.21 34.47 21.55
C ASN A 191 -45.49 34.06 20.84
N ASP A 192 -45.49 32.91 20.18
CA ASP A 192 -46.69 32.11 20.07
C ASP A 192 -46.32 30.64 20.27
N GLY A 193 -46.66 30.15 21.46
CA GLY A 193 -46.52 28.75 21.83
C GLY A 193 -47.50 27.89 21.06
N LYS A 194 -47.01 26.79 20.51
CA LYS A 194 -47.85 25.65 20.22
C LYS A 194 -47.11 24.38 20.61
N GLU A 195 -47.50 23.86 21.76
CA GLU A 195 -47.23 22.49 22.18
C GLU A 195 -47.73 21.52 21.10
N THR A 196 -46.82 20.69 20.62
CA THR A 196 -47.17 19.35 20.11
C THR A 196 -46.22 18.36 20.74
N ASN A 197 -46.78 17.58 21.67
CA ASN A 197 -46.20 16.37 22.22
C ASN A 197 -45.80 15.42 21.08
N GLY A 198 -44.50 15.16 20.96
CA GLY A 198 -43.94 14.02 20.25
C GLY A 198 -42.80 13.48 21.10
N ASN A 199 -42.99 12.28 21.65
CA ASN A 199 -41.92 11.47 22.22
C ASN A 199 -40.89 11.22 21.10
N GLU A 200 -39.84 12.03 21.06
CA GLU A 200 -38.61 11.63 20.39
C GLU A 200 -37.73 11.00 21.47
N GLU A 201 -37.64 9.67 21.40
CA GLU A 201 -36.58 8.93 22.05
C GLU A 201 -35.26 9.59 21.68
N ASN A 202 -34.55 10.04 22.71
CA ASN A 202 -33.27 10.72 22.61
C ASN A 202 -32.24 9.71 22.05
N LYS A 203 -32.20 9.55 20.72
CA LYS A 203 -31.09 8.88 20.04
C LYS A 203 -29.89 9.78 20.27
N GLU A 204 -29.02 9.42 21.22
CA GLU A 204 -27.70 10.01 21.32
C GLU A 204 -27.10 10.06 19.91
N LYS A 205 -26.81 11.27 19.44
CA LYS A 205 -26.14 11.45 18.16
C LYS A 205 -24.73 10.86 18.32
N THR A 206 -24.52 9.66 17.78
CA THR A 206 -23.22 9.01 17.79
C THR A 206 -22.19 9.96 17.19
N SER A 207 -21.13 10.23 17.95
CA SER A 207 -19.98 10.99 17.46
C SER A 207 -19.01 10.00 16.82
N TYR A 208 -18.53 10.32 15.63
CA TYR A 208 -17.51 9.54 14.94
C TYR A 208 -16.20 10.30 14.91
N LEU A 209 -15.10 9.56 14.97
CA LEU A 209 -13.75 10.08 14.89
C LEU A 209 -13.14 9.65 13.56
N TRP A 210 -12.58 10.62 12.84
CA TRP A 210 -11.78 10.32 11.67
C TRP A 210 -10.38 9.87 12.10
N GLY A 211 -9.85 8.87 11.42
CA GLY A 211 -8.53 8.33 11.68
C GLY A 211 -7.94 7.66 10.47
N ILE A 212 -6.74 7.17 10.65
CA ILE A 212 -5.97 6.50 9.60
C ILE A 212 -5.38 5.20 10.12
N ASP A 213 -5.01 4.35 9.19
CA ASP A 213 -4.05 3.28 9.44
C ASP A 213 -2.98 3.29 8.35
N SER A 214 -1.84 2.68 8.65
CA SER A 214 -0.73 2.60 7.69
C SER A 214 0.19 1.45 8.05
N ALA A 215 0.74 0.79 7.03
CA ALA A 215 1.86 -0.13 7.15
C ALA A 215 3.22 0.58 7.36
N SER A 216 3.30 1.87 7.04
CA SER A 216 4.53 2.67 7.12
C SER A 216 4.88 3.06 8.55
N GLU A 217 6.15 3.41 8.76
CA GLU A 217 6.58 4.06 9.99
C GLU A 217 5.90 5.43 10.18
N THR A 218 5.45 5.69 11.40
CA THR A 218 4.85 6.97 11.75
C THR A 218 5.95 7.97 12.10
N THR A 219 6.38 8.76 11.11
CA THR A 219 7.38 9.81 11.28
C THR A 219 6.74 11.20 11.34
N GLN A 220 7.50 12.22 11.72
CA GLN A 220 7.04 13.61 11.70
C GLN A 220 6.58 14.04 10.29
N ASP A 221 7.35 13.64 9.27
CA ASP A 221 7.06 13.97 7.87
C ASP A 221 5.80 13.23 7.37
N PHE A 222 5.62 11.98 7.79
CA PHE A 222 4.40 11.23 7.53
C PHE A 222 3.17 11.92 8.15
N LEU A 223 3.22 12.30 9.43
CA LEU A 223 2.11 13.00 10.09
C LEU A 223 1.83 14.38 9.47
N ALA A 224 2.88 15.09 9.06
CA ALA A 224 2.73 16.35 8.32
C ALA A 224 2.04 16.13 6.97
N CYS A 225 2.45 15.10 6.22
CA CYS A 225 1.80 14.71 4.95
C CYS A 225 0.30 14.49 5.15
N VAL A 226 -0.08 13.69 6.15
CA VAL A 226 -1.48 13.37 6.44
C VAL A 226 -2.27 14.64 6.76
N ARG A 227 -1.74 15.50 7.63
CA ARG A 227 -2.40 16.76 8.02
C ARG A 227 -2.59 17.71 6.85
N ASP A 228 -1.59 17.82 6.00
CA ASP A 228 -1.58 18.81 4.92
C ASP A 228 -2.44 18.36 3.72
N ASN A 229 -2.71 17.07 3.57
CA ASN A 229 -3.46 16.51 2.43
C ASN A 229 -4.85 15.94 2.79
N PHE A 230 -5.06 15.46 4.01
CA PHE A 230 -6.27 14.71 4.38
C PHE A 230 -7.01 15.29 5.57
N GLY A 231 -6.30 15.61 6.66
CA GLY A 231 -6.94 16.06 7.89
C GLY A 231 -6.16 15.65 9.14
N ASN A 232 -6.72 15.89 10.30
CA ASN A 232 -6.05 15.65 11.58
C ASN A 232 -6.56 14.36 12.23
N PRO A 233 -5.86 13.22 12.07
CA PRO A 233 -6.37 11.94 12.55
C PRO A 233 -6.49 11.93 14.08
N LYS A 234 -7.65 11.51 14.59
CA LYS A 234 -7.88 11.29 16.03
C LYS A 234 -7.53 9.89 16.49
N VAL A 235 -7.43 8.97 15.54
CA VAL A 235 -6.99 7.60 15.75
C VAL A 235 -5.96 7.26 14.68
N ILE A 236 -4.85 6.66 15.09
CA ILE A 236 -3.84 6.11 14.18
C ILE A 236 -3.67 4.64 14.52
N ALA A 237 -4.08 3.75 13.62
CA ALA A 237 -3.89 2.33 13.79
C ALA A 237 -2.52 1.88 13.25
N ARG A 238 -1.81 1.07 14.04
CA ARG A 238 -0.44 0.63 13.75
C ARG A 238 -0.21 -0.81 14.18
N TYR A 239 0.70 -1.46 13.46
CA TYR A 239 1.04 -2.87 13.66
C TYR A 239 1.94 -3.06 14.87
N LEU A 240 1.68 -4.09 15.67
CA LEU A 240 2.48 -4.47 16.83
C LEU A 240 3.85 -5.07 16.45
N GLY A 241 3.91 -5.77 15.32
CA GLY A 241 5.10 -6.47 14.83
C GLY A 241 5.52 -5.97 13.45
N THR A 242 6.79 -6.20 13.12
CA THR A 242 7.31 -5.99 11.76
C THR A 242 7.16 -7.28 10.96
N ASN A 243 6.49 -7.18 9.82
CA ASN A 243 6.45 -8.22 8.81
C ASN A 243 7.20 -7.70 7.58
N GLU A 244 8.31 -8.34 7.23
CA GLU A 244 9.19 -7.89 6.14
C GLU A 244 8.41 -7.71 4.83
N GLY A 245 8.49 -6.51 4.25
CA GLY A 245 7.80 -6.16 3.01
C GLY A 245 6.28 -5.96 3.14
N VAL A 246 5.71 -6.08 4.34
CA VAL A 246 4.26 -5.95 4.59
C VAL A 246 3.95 -4.81 5.54
N SER A 247 4.55 -4.78 6.73
CA SER A 247 4.27 -3.77 7.75
C SER A 247 5.46 -3.50 8.66
N HIS A 248 5.59 -2.24 9.09
CA HIS A 248 6.53 -1.84 10.13
C HIS A 248 5.85 -1.91 11.50
N GLY A 249 6.50 -2.55 12.48
CA GLY A 249 6.04 -2.57 13.86
C GLY A 249 6.16 -1.20 14.53
N LEU A 250 5.20 -0.89 15.40
CA LEU A 250 5.15 0.33 16.19
C LEU A 250 6.29 0.33 17.22
N THR A 251 6.97 1.48 17.36
CA THR A 251 8.05 1.67 18.34
C THR A 251 7.62 2.63 19.45
N ALA A 252 8.31 2.59 20.60
CA ALA A 252 8.03 3.52 21.71
C ALA A 252 8.15 5.00 21.31
N ASP A 253 9.15 5.35 20.49
CA ASP A 253 9.30 6.72 19.98
C ASP A 253 8.12 7.14 19.08
N GLN A 254 7.58 6.20 18.29
CA GLN A 254 6.38 6.45 17.48
C GLN A 254 5.11 6.56 18.34
N VAL A 255 5.00 5.81 19.44
CA VAL A 255 3.91 5.97 20.42
C VAL A 255 3.92 7.39 20.98
N ASP A 256 5.08 7.84 21.48
CA ASP A 256 5.24 9.20 22.03
C ASP A 256 4.92 10.26 20.97
N LEU A 257 5.38 10.06 19.73
CA LEU A 257 5.10 10.97 18.63
C LEU A 257 3.60 11.05 18.32
N ILE A 258 2.90 9.91 18.23
CA ILE A 258 1.47 9.86 17.95
C ILE A 258 0.68 10.58 19.06
N HIS A 259 0.94 10.26 20.32
CA HIS A 259 0.27 10.92 21.46
C HIS A 259 0.58 12.41 21.53
N SER A 260 1.79 12.84 21.19
CA SER A 260 2.15 14.26 21.13
C SER A 260 1.39 15.04 20.05
N ASN A 261 0.80 14.34 19.08
CA ASN A 261 -0.08 14.90 18.04
C ASN A 261 -1.58 14.71 18.36
N GLU A 262 -1.92 14.44 19.62
CA GLU A 262 -3.30 14.35 20.11
C GLU A 262 -4.15 13.26 19.42
N ALA A 263 -3.51 12.14 19.04
CA ALA A 263 -4.17 10.98 18.45
C ALA A 263 -4.06 9.76 19.37
N ASP A 264 -5.13 8.97 19.44
CA ASP A 264 -5.14 7.67 20.12
C ASP A 264 -4.61 6.57 19.20
N ILE A 265 -4.03 5.51 19.77
CA ILE A 265 -3.46 4.40 19.01
C ILE A 265 -4.39 3.18 19.02
N LEU A 266 -4.64 2.61 17.84
CA LEU A 266 -5.27 1.29 17.67
C LEU A 266 -4.19 0.26 17.32
N LEU A 267 -4.19 -0.89 17.99
CA LEU A 267 -3.15 -1.92 17.83
C LEU A 267 -3.60 -3.04 16.91
N ILE A 268 -2.80 -3.32 15.89
CA ILE A 268 -3.03 -4.36 14.87
C ILE A 268 -2.02 -5.49 15.04
N TYR A 269 -2.47 -6.74 14.97
CA TYR A 269 -1.60 -7.91 14.90
C TYR A 269 -1.85 -8.68 13.60
N ASN A 270 -0.83 -8.74 12.74
CA ASN A 270 -0.86 -9.40 11.43
C ASN A 270 0.21 -10.49 11.28
N GLY A 271 0.66 -11.10 12.39
CA GLY A 271 1.74 -12.11 12.39
C GLY A 271 1.36 -13.48 11.81
N PHE A 272 0.23 -13.59 11.12
CA PHE A 272 -0.32 -14.84 10.60
C PHE A 272 -1.00 -14.62 9.24
N THR A 273 -1.12 -15.70 8.45
CA THR A 273 -1.86 -15.73 7.18
C THR A 273 -2.88 -16.86 7.11
N ASP A 274 -3.10 -17.55 8.24
CA ASP A 274 -4.05 -18.65 8.40
C ASP A 274 -4.78 -18.45 9.73
N ALA A 275 -6.08 -18.17 9.63
CA ALA A 275 -6.98 -17.93 10.75
C ALA A 275 -7.89 -19.15 11.00
N THR A 276 -7.35 -20.37 10.89
CA THR A 276 -8.10 -21.60 11.18
C THR A 276 -7.58 -22.33 12.43
N GLY A 277 -8.49 -22.98 13.15
CA GLY A 277 -8.19 -23.84 14.30
C GLY A 277 -8.02 -23.09 15.64
N TYR A 278 -8.57 -23.69 16.70
CA TYR A 278 -8.56 -23.13 18.05
C TYR A 278 -7.15 -22.92 18.63
N ASP A 279 -6.30 -23.94 18.56
CA ASP A 279 -4.95 -23.86 19.12
C ASP A 279 -4.09 -22.81 18.40
N ASN A 280 -4.33 -22.61 17.09
CA ASN A 280 -3.70 -21.56 16.31
C ASN A 280 -4.17 -20.17 16.79
N GLY A 281 -5.49 -19.95 16.94
CA GLY A 281 -6.03 -18.70 17.49
C GLY A 281 -5.48 -18.37 18.88
N VAL A 282 -5.33 -19.36 19.76
CA VAL A 282 -4.67 -19.19 21.07
C VAL A 282 -3.19 -18.85 20.93
N SER A 283 -2.47 -19.51 20.02
CA SER A 283 -1.04 -19.27 19.77
C SER A 283 -0.78 -17.85 19.27
N GLU A 284 -1.55 -17.41 18.27
CA GLU A 284 -1.45 -16.07 17.69
C GLU A 284 -1.83 -14.98 18.70
N ALA A 285 -2.87 -15.19 19.50
CA ALA A 285 -3.22 -14.29 20.59
C ALA A 285 -2.09 -14.11 21.61
N LYS A 286 -1.37 -15.19 21.99
CA LYS A 286 -0.24 -15.10 22.92
C LYS A 286 0.88 -14.21 22.38
N LYS A 287 1.24 -14.38 21.10
CA LYS A 287 2.27 -13.57 20.44
C LYS A 287 1.86 -12.10 20.42
N ALA A 288 0.60 -11.81 20.08
CA ALA A 288 0.08 -10.45 20.04
C ALA A 288 0.10 -9.79 21.43
N ILE A 289 -0.31 -10.52 22.48
CA ILE A 289 -0.28 -10.08 23.88
C ILE A 289 1.17 -9.81 24.34
N GLU A 290 2.11 -10.66 23.95
CA GLU A 290 3.53 -10.50 24.27
C GLU A 290 4.10 -9.21 23.65
N LEU A 291 3.91 -9.02 22.34
CA LEU A 291 4.33 -7.80 21.63
C LEU A 291 3.72 -6.53 22.24
N ALA A 292 2.42 -6.54 22.54
CA ALA A 292 1.76 -5.40 23.17
C ALA A 292 2.35 -5.09 24.56
N LYS A 293 2.69 -6.11 25.35
CA LYS A 293 3.34 -5.93 26.66
C LYS A 293 4.76 -5.40 26.54
N GLU A 294 5.52 -5.90 25.57
CA GLU A 294 6.89 -5.44 25.31
C GLU A 294 6.91 -3.97 24.88
N LEU A 295 5.93 -3.55 24.08
CA LEU A 295 5.75 -2.17 23.67
C LEU A 295 5.25 -1.27 24.82
N GLY A 296 4.66 -1.85 25.87
CA GLY A 296 4.16 -1.12 27.04
C GLY A 296 2.72 -0.65 26.91
N ALA A 297 1.91 -1.30 26.06
CA ALA A 297 0.50 -0.98 25.91
C ALA A 297 -0.26 -1.17 27.24
N PRO A 298 -1.12 -0.21 27.64
CA PRO A 298 -1.80 -0.26 28.93
C PRO A 298 -2.97 -1.27 28.96
N ASP A 299 -3.40 -1.58 30.17
CA ASP A 299 -4.60 -2.39 30.44
C ASP A 299 -5.83 -1.83 29.69
N GLY A 300 -6.65 -2.73 29.17
CA GLY A 300 -7.91 -2.38 28.51
C GLY A 300 -7.80 -2.03 27.03
N VAL A 301 -6.59 -1.90 26.48
CA VAL A 301 -6.40 -1.68 25.04
C VAL A 301 -6.80 -2.92 24.25
N ALA A 302 -7.52 -2.72 23.15
CA ALA A 302 -7.87 -3.79 22.23
C ALA A 302 -6.72 -4.14 21.28
N ILE A 303 -6.59 -5.43 20.97
CA ILE A 303 -5.67 -5.92 19.94
C ILE A 303 -6.50 -6.52 18.82
N PHE A 304 -6.37 -5.96 17.62
CA PHE A 304 -7.10 -6.38 16.43
C PHE A 304 -6.31 -7.47 15.70
N ALA A 305 -6.84 -8.69 15.64
CA ALA A 305 -6.35 -9.70 14.72
C ALA A 305 -6.69 -9.30 13.28
N ASP A 306 -5.66 -9.16 12.46
CA ASP A 306 -5.78 -8.79 11.04
C ASP A 306 -6.10 -10.02 10.19
N ILE A 307 -7.35 -10.14 9.75
CA ILE A 307 -7.82 -11.27 8.93
C ILE A 307 -8.14 -10.74 7.52
N GLU A 308 -7.13 -10.83 6.66
CA GLU A 308 -7.24 -10.44 5.25
C GLU A 308 -8.22 -11.32 4.47
N PRO A 309 -8.85 -10.81 3.39
CA PRO A 309 -9.92 -11.51 2.65
C PRO A 309 -9.51 -12.87 2.08
N ASN A 310 -8.22 -13.04 1.78
CA ASN A 310 -7.69 -14.27 1.19
C ASN A 310 -7.23 -15.30 2.24
N TYR A 311 -7.29 -14.96 3.54
CA TYR A 311 -6.88 -15.88 4.59
C TYR A 311 -7.98 -16.91 4.83
N PRO A 312 -7.63 -18.20 4.96
CA PRO A 312 -8.59 -19.18 5.44
C PRO A 312 -8.98 -18.81 6.88
N VAL A 313 -10.27 -18.86 7.20
CA VAL A 313 -10.79 -18.53 8.53
C VAL A 313 -11.87 -19.51 8.96
N ASP A 314 -11.90 -19.86 10.25
CA ASP A 314 -12.97 -20.64 10.86
C ASP A 314 -13.39 -20.12 12.25
N ALA A 315 -14.52 -20.62 12.74
CA ALA A 315 -15.04 -20.25 14.06
C ALA A 315 -14.08 -20.64 15.21
N ALA A 316 -13.35 -21.75 15.06
CA ALA A 316 -12.47 -22.27 16.09
C ALA A 316 -11.31 -21.31 16.37
N PHE A 317 -10.71 -20.72 15.34
CA PHE A 317 -9.69 -19.68 15.50
C PHE A 317 -10.23 -18.46 16.24
N ILE A 318 -11.40 -17.94 15.86
CA ILE A 318 -12.04 -16.80 16.52
C ILE A 318 -12.29 -17.10 18.00
N GLU A 319 -12.77 -18.30 18.32
CA GLU A 319 -12.94 -18.76 19.70
C GLU A 319 -11.62 -18.85 20.47
N GLY A 320 -10.55 -19.32 19.82
CA GLY A 320 -9.21 -19.43 20.40
C GLY A 320 -8.60 -18.06 20.69
N TRP A 321 -8.67 -17.15 19.72
CA TRP A 321 -8.25 -15.75 19.84
C TRP A 321 -8.99 -15.07 20.99
N TYR A 322 -10.32 -15.11 20.96
CA TYR A 322 -11.18 -14.56 22.01
C TYR A 322 -10.83 -15.13 23.39
N ALA A 323 -10.72 -16.45 23.50
CA ALA A 323 -10.48 -17.12 24.77
C ALA A 323 -9.15 -16.72 25.40
N GLU A 324 -8.11 -16.50 24.61
CA GLU A 324 -6.80 -16.16 25.13
C GLU A 324 -6.64 -14.67 25.42
N VAL A 325 -7.06 -13.79 24.51
CA VAL A 325 -7.01 -12.33 24.74
C VAL A 325 -7.86 -11.95 25.96
N SER A 326 -9.04 -12.56 26.12
CA SER A 326 -9.93 -12.29 27.27
C SER A 326 -9.38 -12.73 28.63
N LYS A 327 -8.34 -13.57 28.68
CA LYS A 327 -7.63 -13.91 29.93
C LYS A 327 -6.56 -12.89 30.29
N SER A 328 -6.20 -12.03 29.34
CA SER A 328 -5.17 -11.01 29.50
C SER A 328 -5.75 -9.69 30.01
N ILE A 329 -4.90 -8.67 30.09
CA ILE A 329 -5.31 -7.29 30.39
C ILE A 329 -5.92 -6.58 29.18
N TYR A 330 -5.78 -7.13 27.97
CA TYR A 330 -6.23 -6.54 26.72
C TYR A 330 -7.65 -6.99 26.34
N LYS A 331 -8.22 -6.36 25.31
CA LYS A 331 -9.54 -6.69 24.78
C LYS A 331 -9.45 -7.39 23.42
N PRO A 332 -10.26 -8.43 23.18
CA PRO A 332 -10.27 -9.11 21.89
C PRO A 332 -10.89 -8.19 20.84
N ALA A 333 -10.22 -8.08 19.71
CA ALA A 333 -10.75 -7.38 18.55
C ALA A 333 -10.32 -8.07 17.25
N ILE A 334 -11.05 -7.81 16.17
CA ILE A 334 -10.82 -8.40 14.85
C ILE A 334 -11.00 -7.33 13.78
N TYR A 335 -10.05 -7.29 12.85
CA TYR A 335 -10.13 -6.54 11.61
C TYR A 335 -10.36 -7.50 10.43
N GLY A 336 -11.13 -7.06 9.43
CA GLY A 336 -11.34 -7.79 8.17
C GLY A 336 -12.60 -7.35 7.44
N ILE A 337 -13.01 -8.06 6.39
CA ILE A 337 -14.25 -7.75 5.65
C ILE A 337 -15.43 -8.48 6.28
N PHE A 338 -16.37 -7.72 6.85
CA PHE A 338 -17.56 -8.25 7.52
C PHE A 338 -18.86 -8.13 6.70
N ASP A 339 -18.77 -8.11 5.37
CA ASP A 339 -19.95 -8.24 4.51
C ASP A 339 -20.62 -9.62 4.72
N LYS A 340 -21.94 -9.69 4.56
CA LYS A 340 -22.81 -10.80 4.94
C LYS A 340 -22.34 -12.17 4.43
N ASP A 341 -21.80 -12.20 3.21
CA ASP A 341 -21.44 -13.45 2.52
C ASP A 341 -19.94 -13.80 2.67
N GLU A 342 -19.16 -12.98 3.38
CA GLU A 342 -17.74 -13.20 3.58
C GLU A 342 -17.45 -14.34 4.57
N ALA A 343 -16.36 -15.06 4.31
CA ALA A 343 -15.94 -16.20 5.13
C ALA A 343 -15.73 -15.81 6.59
N LEU A 344 -15.20 -14.60 6.83
CA LEU A 344 -15.01 -14.05 8.17
C LEU A 344 -16.35 -13.82 8.89
N THR A 345 -17.34 -13.22 8.22
CA THR A 345 -18.68 -13.01 8.78
C THR A 345 -19.37 -14.32 9.14
N VAL A 346 -19.29 -15.32 8.25
CA VAL A 346 -19.85 -16.65 8.51
C VAL A 346 -19.18 -17.30 9.71
N SER A 347 -17.85 -17.25 9.78
CA SER A 347 -17.06 -17.83 10.87
C SER A 347 -17.31 -17.12 12.20
N PHE A 348 -17.41 -15.80 12.20
CA PHE A 348 -17.72 -15.01 13.39
C PHE A 348 -19.11 -15.33 13.94
N ASN A 349 -20.12 -15.37 13.06
CA ASN A 349 -21.47 -15.73 13.45
C ASN A 349 -21.56 -17.15 14.01
N GLU A 350 -20.79 -18.09 13.47
CA GLU A 350 -20.72 -19.44 14.01
C GLU A 350 -20.02 -19.48 15.39
N ALA A 351 -18.93 -18.75 15.56
CA ALA A 351 -18.27 -18.59 16.86
C ALA A 351 -19.23 -17.98 17.90
N VAL A 352 -20.02 -16.97 17.52
CA VAL A 352 -21.06 -16.37 18.39
C VAL A 352 -22.15 -17.37 18.76
N LYS A 353 -22.57 -18.26 17.84
CA LYS A 353 -23.53 -19.34 18.18
C LYS A 353 -22.94 -20.31 19.20
N ASN A 354 -21.64 -20.60 19.10
CA ASN A 354 -20.95 -21.49 20.04
C ASN A 354 -20.70 -20.80 21.39
N LYS A 355 -20.50 -19.48 21.38
CA LYS A 355 -20.18 -18.67 22.54
C LYS A 355 -20.67 -17.23 22.38
N GLU A 356 -21.85 -16.94 22.94
CA GLU A 356 -22.55 -15.66 22.79
C GLU A 356 -21.71 -14.46 23.28
N GLU A 357 -20.86 -14.65 24.30
CA GLU A 357 -20.01 -13.58 24.84
C GLU A 357 -19.02 -13.01 23.81
N ILE A 358 -18.73 -13.74 22.71
CA ILE A 358 -17.91 -13.22 21.61
C ILE A 358 -18.55 -11.98 21.00
N LYS A 359 -19.87 -11.98 20.82
CA LYS A 359 -20.61 -10.84 20.24
C LYS A 359 -20.47 -9.59 21.10
N ASP A 360 -20.60 -9.76 22.41
CA ASP A 360 -20.70 -8.66 23.36
C ASP A 360 -19.34 -8.11 23.83
N ASN A 361 -18.25 -8.83 23.55
CA ASN A 361 -16.92 -8.48 24.08
C ASN A 361 -15.83 -8.37 23.02
N THR A 362 -16.11 -8.68 21.75
CA THR A 362 -15.14 -8.57 20.65
C THR A 362 -15.42 -7.34 19.79
N PHE A 363 -14.47 -6.42 19.74
CA PHE A 363 -14.58 -5.22 18.91
C PHE A 363 -14.28 -5.56 17.44
N LEU A 364 -15.10 -5.05 16.52
CA LEU A 364 -14.91 -5.27 15.09
C LEU A 364 -14.51 -3.97 14.39
N TRP A 365 -13.54 -4.09 13.49
CA TRP A 365 -13.15 -3.06 12.55
C TRP A 365 -13.31 -3.63 11.14
N SER A 366 -14.33 -3.19 10.42
CA SER A 366 -14.65 -3.75 9.10
C SER A 366 -14.00 -2.94 7.98
N ALA A 367 -13.50 -3.62 6.96
CA ALA A 367 -13.06 -3.01 5.69
C ALA A 367 -14.19 -2.99 4.63
N SER A 368 -15.45 -3.11 5.05
CA SER A 368 -16.63 -3.04 4.18
C SER A 368 -17.69 -2.06 4.69
N PRO A 369 -18.33 -1.30 3.80
CA PRO A 369 -18.03 -1.19 2.37
C PRO A 369 -16.79 -0.31 2.13
N ASN A 370 -16.03 -0.61 1.09
CA ASN A 370 -14.96 0.27 0.62
C ASN A 370 -15.53 1.28 -0.38
N ILE A 371 -15.52 2.56 0.01
CA ILE A 371 -16.05 3.66 -0.79
C ILE A 371 -14.93 4.52 -1.41
N GLY A 372 -13.69 4.32 -0.99
CA GLY A 372 -12.52 5.07 -1.42
C GLY A 372 -12.03 6.10 -0.39
N ILE A 373 -10.78 6.52 -0.59
CA ILE A 373 -10.09 7.51 0.24
C ILE A 373 -10.76 8.88 0.13
N THR A 374 -10.90 9.56 1.27
CA THR A 374 -11.35 10.96 1.34
C THR A 374 -10.51 11.74 2.35
N THR A 375 -10.63 13.07 2.32
CA THR A 375 -10.22 13.92 3.44
C THR A 375 -11.11 13.67 4.66
N GLU A 376 -10.71 14.21 5.82
CA GLU A 376 -11.53 14.26 7.04
C GLU A 376 -12.85 15.05 6.80
N GLU A 377 -12.78 16.16 6.06
CA GLU A 377 -13.94 17.02 5.78
C GLU A 377 -14.97 16.32 4.88
N ASP A 378 -14.49 15.52 3.92
CA ASP A 378 -15.32 14.78 2.96
C ASP A 378 -15.62 13.34 3.42
N ALA A 379 -15.32 13.00 4.68
CA ALA A 379 -15.55 11.66 5.21
C ALA A 379 -17.03 11.25 5.10
N PRO A 380 -17.31 9.98 4.77
CA PRO A 380 -18.67 9.51 4.59
C PRO A 380 -19.48 9.49 5.89
N GLU A 381 -20.80 9.34 5.75
CA GLU A 381 -21.60 8.92 6.90
C GLU A 381 -21.24 7.49 7.31
N PHE A 382 -21.03 7.25 8.60
CA PHE A 382 -20.66 5.94 9.13
C PHE A 382 -21.71 4.86 8.80
N LYS A 383 -21.38 3.98 7.86
CA LYS A 383 -22.25 2.93 7.33
C LYS A 383 -21.43 1.67 7.08
N VAL A 384 -21.05 1.02 8.17
CA VAL A 384 -20.21 -0.17 8.16
C VAL A 384 -21.03 -1.44 7.93
N ASP A 385 -20.52 -2.37 7.12
CA ASP A 385 -21.06 -3.72 7.03
C ASP A 385 -20.45 -4.58 8.12
N ALA A 386 -21.31 -5.12 8.98
CA ALA A 386 -20.94 -6.01 10.07
C ALA A 386 -22.12 -6.86 10.55
N PRO A 387 -21.87 -7.96 11.30
CA PRO A 387 -22.92 -8.69 12.00
C PRO A 387 -23.81 -7.77 12.86
N GLU A 388 -25.12 -7.98 12.80
CA GLU A 388 -26.07 -7.20 13.60
C GLU A 388 -25.74 -7.28 15.10
N GLU A 389 -25.91 -6.16 15.80
CA GLU A 389 -25.64 -6.00 17.24
C GLU A 389 -24.20 -6.29 17.69
N SER A 390 -23.26 -6.45 16.75
CA SER A 390 -21.84 -6.56 17.09
C SER A 390 -21.25 -5.22 17.54
N LEU A 391 -20.08 -5.26 18.18
CA LEU A 391 -19.29 -4.08 18.52
C LEU A 391 -18.49 -3.56 17.31
N ALA A 392 -19.16 -3.39 16.16
CA ALA A 392 -18.57 -2.86 14.93
C ALA A 392 -18.36 -1.35 15.02
N TYR A 393 -17.31 -0.97 15.74
CA TYR A 393 -17.00 0.41 16.06
C TYR A 393 -15.87 1.00 15.21
N GLY A 394 -15.23 0.20 14.35
CA GLY A 394 -14.30 0.69 13.35
C GLY A 394 -14.78 0.39 11.93
N TRP A 395 -14.49 1.31 11.01
CA TRP A 395 -14.73 1.15 9.59
C TRP A 395 -13.57 1.72 8.77
N GLN A 396 -12.84 0.85 8.07
CA GLN A 396 -11.91 1.24 7.02
C GLN A 396 -12.71 1.39 5.73
N TYR A 397 -12.88 2.63 5.30
CA TYR A 397 -13.76 2.97 4.18
C TYR A 397 -12.99 3.31 2.91
N GLY A 398 -11.68 3.56 3.01
CA GLY A 398 -10.80 3.84 1.88
C GLY A 398 -9.43 3.22 2.11
N ILE A 399 -8.82 2.71 1.04
CA ILE A 399 -7.58 1.93 1.10
C ILE A 399 -6.57 2.45 0.07
N ASN A 400 -5.28 2.38 0.41
CA ASN A 400 -4.10 2.58 -0.41
C ASN A 400 -3.96 3.98 -1.03
N ASP A 401 -4.13 5.04 -0.22
CA ASP A 401 -3.74 6.38 -0.67
C ASP A 401 -2.24 6.44 -0.94
N GLN A 402 -1.85 6.82 -2.16
CA GLN A 402 -0.44 6.85 -2.55
C GLN A 402 0.27 8.15 -2.14
N THR A 403 -0.48 9.18 -1.72
CA THR A 403 0.09 10.49 -1.34
C THR A 403 0.85 10.37 -0.04
N CYS A 404 0.21 9.76 0.98
CA CYS A 404 0.82 9.58 2.29
C CYS A 404 0.96 8.11 2.71
N ASN A 405 0.57 7.14 1.87
CA ASN A 405 0.55 5.71 2.17
C ASN A 405 -0.33 5.38 3.38
N ILE A 406 -1.59 5.81 3.31
CA ILE A 406 -2.59 5.63 4.37
C ILE A 406 -3.87 4.99 3.85
N ASP A 407 -4.58 4.40 4.78
CA ASP A 407 -5.99 4.02 4.66
C ASP A 407 -6.81 4.96 5.55
N THR A 408 -8.05 5.24 5.13
CA THR A 408 -8.92 6.19 5.82
C THR A 408 -10.05 5.49 6.56
N ASN A 409 -10.26 5.92 7.80
CA ASN A 409 -11.11 5.23 8.75
C ASN A 409 -12.08 6.17 9.46
N LEU A 410 -13.22 5.62 9.84
CA LEU A 410 -14.12 6.21 10.83
C LEU A 410 -14.27 5.26 12.01
N PHE A 411 -14.29 5.84 13.21
CA PHE A 411 -14.46 5.09 14.45
C PHE A 411 -15.62 5.66 15.26
N ASP A 412 -16.53 4.81 15.72
CA ASP A 412 -17.52 5.19 16.74
C ASP A 412 -16.76 5.62 17.99
N SER A 413 -17.10 6.79 18.55
CA SER A 413 -16.51 7.32 19.78
C SER A 413 -16.47 6.32 20.95
N LYS A 414 -17.36 5.32 20.98
CA LYS A 414 -17.33 4.22 21.97
C LYS A 414 -16.06 3.38 21.89
N LEU A 415 -15.43 3.27 20.72
CA LEU A 415 -14.18 2.54 20.55
C LEU A 415 -13.03 3.18 21.35
N THR A 416 -13.09 4.49 21.60
CA THR A 416 -12.03 5.18 22.35
C THR A 416 -11.79 4.57 23.73
N ASN A 417 -12.74 3.84 24.32
CA ASN A 417 -12.54 3.18 25.61
C ASN A 417 -11.51 2.04 25.57
N VAL A 418 -11.13 1.57 24.38
CA VAL A 418 -10.18 0.46 24.19
C VAL A 418 -9.01 0.84 23.27
N LEU A 419 -8.80 2.13 23.03
CA LEU A 419 -7.62 2.64 22.35
C LEU A 419 -6.53 2.98 23.36
N TRP A 420 -5.26 2.96 22.93
CA TRP A 420 -4.15 3.38 23.76
C TRP A 420 -4.05 4.91 23.74
N LYS A 421 -4.47 5.51 24.85
CA LYS A 421 -4.45 6.94 25.13
C LYS A 421 -3.17 7.38 25.87
N GLN A 422 -2.93 8.69 25.84
CA GLN A 422 -1.91 9.35 26.66
C GLN A 422 -2.04 9.05 28.16
#